data_AF-A0A2V9QUB6-F1
#
_entry.id   AF-A0A2V9QUB6-F1
#
_cell.length_a   1.000
_cell.length_b   1.000
_cell.length_c   1.000
_cell.angle_alpha   90.00
_cell.angle_beta   90.00
_cell.angle_gamma   90.00
#
_symmetry.space_group_name_H-M   'P 1'
#
loop_
_entity.id
_entity.type
_entity.pdbx_description
1 polymer ?
#
loop_
_entity_poly.entity_id
_entity_poly.type
_entity_poly.pdbx_seq_one_letter_code
_entity_poly.pdbx_strand_id
1 'polypeptide(L)'
;MQQKNGFFIDALHIFVLCSFALAQPLFDLLSRRVQFFVAHGSKPVDVILLVLILCILLPTIAVLIEWVAGLFGRPIRKGMHGLVVAGLVAAIALPVLKQMGRFSGATLLMGAAILGVVAAISYIRFHPVRNLLTVLSPALLVFPGLFLFHTPVFKIVFRGGDPIAVYPNVDATAPMIMVIFDEFDITSLMDEHRQIDPIRYPNFAALARDATWFRNTTTVADHSEYAVPPSLTGNYSGRLRLPTAADYPHNLFTLLGGTYDLKVFETLTQLCPDQLCDSSTSRESFPERMESLLSDVSIVCLHILLPPDLTTGLPTIEGTWKDFVARSSGTEKDTKRKKRNWETRDQAWLFDTYIESI
;
A
#
# COMPACT_ATOMS: atom_id res chain seq x y z
N MET A 1 -15.82 24.91 -35.06
CA MET A 1 -15.22 25.28 -33.75
C MET A 1 -16.08 24.89 -32.55
N GLN A 2 -17.41 25.12 -32.54
CA GLN A 2 -18.29 24.75 -31.42
C GLN A 2 -18.25 23.27 -30.99
N GLN A 3 -18.07 22.32 -31.92
CA GLN A 3 -18.02 20.88 -31.59
C GLN A 3 -16.74 20.45 -30.87
N LYS A 4 -15.60 21.14 -31.09
CA LYS A 4 -14.34 20.86 -30.38
C LYS A 4 -14.43 21.32 -28.92
N ASN A 5 -14.98 22.50 -28.68
CA ASN A 5 -15.07 23.07 -27.31
C ASN A 5 -15.98 22.24 -26.39
N GLY A 6 -17.05 21.64 -26.91
CA GLY A 6 -17.91 20.74 -26.12
C GLY A 6 -17.18 19.48 -25.64
N PHE A 7 -16.35 18.88 -26.50
CA PHE A 7 -15.58 17.68 -26.13
C PHE A 7 -14.54 17.95 -25.04
N PHE A 8 -13.84 19.09 -25.09
CA PHE A 8 -12.87 19.45 -24.05
C PHE A 8 -13.53 19.65 -22.68
N ILE A 9 -14.73 20.23 -22.63
CA ILE A 9 -15.48 20.40 -21.39
C ILE A 9 -15.98 19.04 -20.87
N ASP A 10 -16.52 18.20 -21.75
CA ASP A 10 -16.94 16.84 -21.39
C ASP A 10 -15.76 16.03 -20.82
N ALA A 11 -14.59 16.11 -21.46
CA ALA A 11 -13.36 15.47 -20.99
C ALA A 11 -12.91 16.03 -19.63
N LEU A 12 -12.92 17.35 -19.45
CA LEU A 12 -12.59 17.98 -18.17
C LEU A 12 -13.48 17.46 -17.04
N HIS A 13 -14.78 17.31 -17.29
CA HIS A 13 -15.72 16.81 -16.29
C HIS A 13 -15.47 15.34 -15.92
N ILE A 14 -15.07 14.50 -16.87
CA ILE A 14 -14.65 13.11 -16.58
C ILE A 14 -13.42 13.11 -15.70
N PHE A 15 -12.42 13.94 -16.00
CA PHE A 15 -11.24 14.09 -15.15
C PHE A 15 -11.63 14.50 -13.73
N VAL A 16 -12.53 15.48 -13.58
CA VAL A 16 -13.00 15.93 -12.26
C VAL A 16 -13.69 14.77 -11.53
N LEU A 17 -14.65 14.11 -12.17
CA LEU A 17 -15.40 13.01 -11.57
C LEU A 17 -14.48 11.82 -11.21
N CYS A 18 -13.53 11.43 -12.06
CA CYS A 18 -12.53 10.42 -11.74
C CYS A 18 -11.65 10.82 -10.54
N SER A 19 -11.28 12.11 -10.45
CA SER A 19 -10.49 12.62 -9.34
C SER A 19 -11.24 12.48 -8.00
N PHE A 20 -12.54 12.78 -7.97
CA PHE A 20 -13.38 12.57 -6.78
C PHE A 20 -13.69 11.09 -6.51
N ALA A 21 -13.92 10.30 -7.55
CA ALA A 21 -14.31 8.89 -7.41
C ALA A 21 -13.15 7.98 -6.96
N LEU A 22 -11.93 8.26 -7.44
CA LEU A 22 -10.79 7.36 -7.28
C LEU A 22 -9.61 8.05 -6.59
N ALA A 23 -9.13 9.17 -7.14
CA ALA A 23 -7.88 9.79 -6.68
C ALA A 23 -8.00 10.30 -5.24
N GLN A 24 -9.05 11.07 -4.92
CA GLN A 24 -9.26 11.63 -3.59
C GLN A 24 -9.35 10.59 -2.47
N PRO A 25 -10.26 9.58 -2.52
CA PRO A 25 -10.38 8.62 -1.42
C PRO A 25 -9.12 7.77 -1.27
N LEU A 26 -8.47 7.41 -2.38
CA LEU A 26 -7.25 6.63 -2.35
C LEU A 26 -6.07 7.43 -1.80
N PHE A 27 -5.91 8.69 -2.22
CA PHE A 27 -4.88 9.58 -1.68
C PHE A 27 -5.05 9.87 -0.20
N ASP A 28 -6.28 10.12 0.28
CA ASP A 28 -6.52 10.35 1.72
C ASP A 28 -6.21 9.12 2.56
N LEU A 29 -6.52 7.91 2.05
CA LEU A 29 -6.16 6.66 2.74
C LEU A 29 -4.65 6.45 2.74
N LEU A 30 -4.00 6.53 1.57
CA LEU A 30 -2.56 6.29 1.42
C LEU A 30 -1.72 7.34 2.17
N SER A 31 -2.15 8.61 2.24
CA SER A 31 -1.43 9.64 2.99
C SER A 31 -1.47 9.42 4.50
N ARG A 32 -2.48 8.72 5.01
CA ARG A 32 -2.63 8.34 6.43
C ARG A 32 -1.93 7.02 6.75
N ARG A 33 -1.66 6.18 5.74
CA ARG A 33 -1.08 4.83 5.86
C ARG A 33 0.22 4.72 5.06
N VAL A 34 1.16 5.61 5.34
CA VAL A 34 2.41 5.73 4.55
C VAL A 34 3.33 4.51 4.69
N GLN A 35 3.12 3.67 5.72
CA GLN A 35 3.77 2.36 5.86
C GLN A 35 3.55 1.47 4.62
N PHE A 36 2.42 1.63 3.94
CA PHE A 36 2.13 0.95 2.68
C PHE A 36 3.25 1.12 1.65
N PHE A 37 3.75 2.33 1.46
CA PHE A 37 4.85 2.60 0.52
C PHE A 37 6.19 2.04 0.99
N VAL A 38 6.44 2.06 2.30
CA VAL A 38 7.69 1.54 2.88
C VAL A 38 7.76 0.02 2.75
N ALA A 39 6.66 -0.69 3.05
CA ALA A 39 6.57 -2.13 2.86
C ALA A 39 6.79 -2.55 1.40
N HIS A 40 6.31 -1.75 0.44
CA HIS A 40 6.51 -1.97 -0.99
C HIS A 40 7.90 -1.59 -1.52
N GLY A 41 8.83 -1.12 -0.68
CA GLY A 41 10.12 -0.63 -1.18
C GLY A 41 9.99 0.58 -2.12
N SER A 42 8.89 1.33 -2.01
CA SER A 42 8.51 2.33 -3.02
C SER A 42 9.49 3.49 -3.06
N LYS A 43 10.00 3.77 -4.26
CA LYS A 43 10.86 4.92 -4.56
C LYS A 43 10.02 6.15 -4.92
N PRO A 44 10.59 7.37 -4.92
CA PRO A 44 9.90 8.58 -5.36
C PRO A 44 9.20 8.43 -6.72
N VAL A 45 9.86 7.74 -7.66
CA VAL A 45 9.33 7.49 -9.02
C VAL A 45 8.07 6.64 -8.97
N ASP A 46 8.00 5.66 -8.07
CA ASP A 46 6.89 4.73 -7.97
C ASP A 46 5.63 5.48 -7.48
N VAL A 47 5.80 6.36 -6.48
CA VAL A 47 4.72 7.23 -5.96
C VAL A 47 4.25 8.25 -7.00
N ILE A 48 5.17 8.88 -7.72
CA ILE A 48 4.83 9.84 -8.79
C ILE A 48 4.08 9.12 -9.91
N LEU A 49 4.52 7.92 -10.31
CA LEU A 49 3.84 7.15 -11.35
C LEU A 49 2.43 6.75 -10.93
N LEU A 50 2.24 6.33 -9.66
CA LEU A 50 0.91 6.05 -9.13
C LEU A 50 -0.01 7.27 -9.24
N VAL A 51 0.47 8.46 -8.89
CA VAL A 51 -0.29 9.72 -9.04
C VAL A 51 -0.63 9.98 -10.51
N LEU A 52 0.32 9.79 -11.44
CA LEU A 52 0.08 9.97 -12.87
C LEU A 52 -0.92 8.94 -13.41
N ILE A 53 -0.86 7.69 -12.95
CA ILE A 53 -1.81 6.65 -13.35
C ILE A 53 -3.23 7.03 -12.92
N LEU A 54 -3.41 7.45 -11.67
CA LEU A 54 -4.71 7.78 -11.12
C LEU A 54 -5.30 9.08 -11.68
N CYS A 55 -4.47 10.12 -11.82
CA CYS A 55 -4.93 11.46 -12.22
C CYS A 55 -4.94 11.69 -13.73
N ILE A 56 -4.15 10.93 -14.50
CA ILE A 56 -4.00 11.14 -15.95
C ILE A 56 -4.40 9.89 -16.72
N LEU A 57 -3.76 8.74 -16.48
CA LEU A 57 -3.96 7.55 -17.30
C LEU A 57 -5.42 7.06 -17.25
N LEU A 58 -5.98 6.86 -16.06
CA LEU A 58 -7.35 6.38 -15.88
C LEU A 58 -8.40 7.32 -16.51
N PRO A 59 -8.41 8.63 -16.23
CA PRO A 59 -9.33 9.55 -16.90
C PRO A 59 -9.13 9.60 -18.42
N THR A 60 -7.88 9.51 -18.89
CA THR A 60 -7.59 9.51 -20.33
C THR A 60 -8.15 8.27 -21.02
N ILE A 61 -8.09 7.10 -20.38
CA ILE A 61 -8.72 5.88 -20.89
C ILE A 61 -10.23 6.06 -20.99
N ALA A 62 -10.89 6.63 -19.97
CA ALA A 62 -12.33 6.90 -20.02
C ALA A 62 -12.70 7.87 -21.16
N VAL A 63 -11.93 8.95 -21.34
CA VAL A 63 -12.12 9.89 -22.45
C VAL A 63 -11.86 9.22 -23.81
N LEU A 64 -10.87 8.33 -23.91
CA LEU A 64 -10.57 7.60 -25.13
C LEU A 64 -11.73 6.66 -25.52
N ILE A 65 -12.33 5.97 -24.54
CA ILE A 65 -13.52 5.13 -24.75
C ILE A 65 -14.67 5.97 -25.33
N GLU A 66 -14.91 7.16 -24.77
CA GLU A 66 -15.93 8.08 -25.31
C GLU A 66 -15.59 8.60 -26.71
N TRP A 67 -14.32 8.88 -26.97
CA TRP A 67 -13.86 9.33 -28.27
C TRP A 67 -14.08 8.26 -29.34
N VAL A 68 -13.72 7.00 -29.04
CA VAL A 68 -13.97 5.84 -29.92
C VAL A 68 -15.47 5.63 -30.12
N ALA A 69 -16.28 5.72 -29.07
CA ALA A 69 -17.75 5.66 -29.16
C ALA A 69 -18.31 6.77 -30.07
N GLY A 70 -17.65 7.93 -30.10
CA GLY A 70 -17.97 9.04 -30.99
C GLY A 70 -17.79 8.78 -32.48
N LEU A 71 -16.95 7.80 -32.85
CA LEU A 71 -16.78 7.38 -34.25
C LEU A 71 -18.04 6.71 -34.81
N PHE A 72 -18.85 6.09 -33.94
CA PHE A 72 -20.11 5.42 -34.32
C PHE A 72 -21.32 6.34 -34.35
N GLY A 73 -21.17 7.60 -33.91
CA GLY A 73 -22.19 8.63 -34.04
C GLY A 73 -22.40 9.48 -32.79
N ARG A 74 -23.02 10.65 -33.00
CA ARG A 74 -23.37 11.60 -31.93
C ARG A 74 -24.29 11.02 -30.83
N PRO A 75 -25.32 10.20 -31.12
CA PRO A 75 -26.17 9.66 -30.05
C PRO A 75 -25.42 8.64 -29.18
N ILE A 76 -24.58 7.79 -29.78
CA ILE A 76 -23.78 6.78 -29.06
C ILE A 76 -22.79 7.46 -28.12
N ARG A 77 -22.08 8.51 -28.58
CA ARG A 77 -21.20 9.31 -27.72
C ARG A 77 -21.92 9.90 -26.51
N LYS A 78 -23.10 10.49 -26.71
CA LYS A 78 -23.89 11.09 -25.62
C LYS A 78 -24.35 10.03 -24.62
N GLY A 79 -24.77 8.86 -25.11
CA GLY A 79 -25.14 7.73 -24.27
C GLY A 79 -23.95 7.22 -23.46
N MET A 80 -22.79 7.04 -24.10
CA MET A 80 -21.55 6.61 -23.44
C MET A 80 -21.12 7.62 -22.38
N HIS A 81 -21.13 8.92 -22.70
CA HIS A 81 -20.80 9.96 -21.73
C HIS A 81 -21.73 9.97 -20.53
N GLY A 82 -23.04 9.85 -20.76
CA GLY A 82 -24.01 9.71 -19.67
C GLY A 82 -23.76 8.48 -18.81
N LEU A 83 -23.36 7.36 -19.41
CA LEU A 83 -23.02 6.12 -18.70
C LEU A 83 -21.74 6.28 -17.84
N VAL A 84 -20.69 6.89 -18.39
CA VAL A 84 -19.44 7.18 -17.66
C VAL A 84 -19.72 8.11 -16.48
N VAL A 85 -20.47 9.20 -16.70
CA VAL A 85 -20.88 10.13 -15.63
C VAL A 85 -21.70 9.40 -14.56
N ALA A 86 -22.67 8.57 -14.95
CA ALA A 86 -23.47 7.81 -14.00
C ALA A 86 -22.61 6.85 -13.16
N GLY A 87 -21.67 6.14 -13.80
CA GLY A 87 -20.76 5.22 -13.13
C GLY A 87 -19.83 5.92 -12.14
N LEU A 88 -19.23 7.04 -12.52
CA LEU A 88 -18.34 7.81 -11.65
C LEU A 88 -19.10 8.43 -10.46
N VAL A 89 -20.30 8.96 -10.67
CA VAL A 89 -21.12 9.48 -9.56
C VAL A 89 -21.58 8.35 -8.65
N ALA A 90 -21.92 7.17 -9.18
CA ALA A 90 -22.21 6.00 -8.37
C ALA A 90 -20.99 5.59 -7.51
N ALA A 91 -19.79 5.60 -8.09
CA ALA A 91 -18.54 5.34 -7.37
C ALA A 91 -18.26 6.37 -6.26
N ILE A 92 -18.61 7.64 -6.45
CA ILE A 92 -18.54 8.68 -5.41
C ILE A 92 -19.58 8.43 -4.31
N ALA A 93 -20.79 8.03 -4.68
CA ALA A 93 -21.89 7.84 -3.74
C ALA A 93 -21.70 6.59 -2.85
N LEU A 94 -21.09 5.52 -3.38
CA LEU A 94 -20.95 4.24 -2.68
C LEU A 94 -20.24 4.35 -1.32
N PRO A 95 -19.04 4.95 -1.20
CA PRO A 95 -18.38 5.12 0.08
C PRO A 95 -19.21 5.92 1.09
N VAL A 96 -19.95 6.94 0.63
CA VAL A 96 -20.82 7.77 1.47
C VAL A 96 -22.01 6.97 2.00
N LEU A 97 -22.66 6.20 1.13
CA LEU A 97 -23.78 5.33 1.52
C LEU A 97 -23.34 4.21 2.46
N LYS A 98 -22.13 3.65 2.26
CA LYS A 98 -21.55 2.60 3.09
C LYS A 98 -21.37 3.05 4.55
N GLN A 99 -21.01 4.32 4.78
CA GLN A 99 -20.87 4.89 6.13
C GLN A 99 -22.19 4.92 6.92
N MET A 100 -23.34 4.82 6.26
CA MET A 100 -24.64 4.84 6.95
C MET A 100 -24.99 3.50 7.62
N GLY A 101 -24.26 2.41 7.34
CA GLY A 101 -24.25 1.15 8.08
C GLY A 101 -25.56 0.35 8.16
N ARG A 102 -26.59 0.70 7.39
CA ARG A 102 -27.97 0.21 7.58
C ARG A 102 -28.53 -0.69 6.47
N PHE A 103 -27.74 -0.95 5.43
CA PHE A 103 -28.26 -1.47 4.16
C PHE A 103 -27.43 -2.67 3.66
N SER A 104 -28.10 -3.63 3.01
CA SER A 104 -27.43 -4.74 2.32
C SER A 104 -26.68 -4.25 1.09
N GLY A 105 -25.67 -5.00 0.64
CA GLY A 105 -24.85 -4.62 -0.51
C GLY A 105 -25.66 -4.36 -1.79
N ALA A 106 -26.70 -5.16 -2.04
CA ALA A 106 -27.59 -4.96 -3.19
C ALA A 106 -28.36 -3.63 -3.12
N THR A 107 -28.82 -3.23 -1.93
CA THR A 107 -29.53 -1.96 -1.73
C THR A 107 -28.61 -0.76 -1.85
N LEU A 108 -27.35 -0.88 -1.39
CA LEU A 108 -26.31 0.14 -1.58
C LEU A 108 -25.99 0.35 -3.08
N LEU A 109 -25.80 -0.75 -3.83
CA LEU A 109 -25.54 -0.68 -5.28
C LEU A 109 -26.72 -0.07 -6.03
N MET A 110 -27.96 -0.45 -5.68
CA MET A 110 -29.15 0.12 -6.29
C MET A 110 -29.27 1.62 -5.99
N GLY A 111 -29.05 2.03 -4.74
CA GLY A 111 -29.05 3.44 -4.35
C GLY A 111 -28.00 4.25 -5.10
N ALA A 112 -26.78 3.74 -5.21
CA ALA A 112 -25.71 4.39 -5.97
C ALA A 112 -26.01 4.47 -7.47
N ALA A 113 -26.57 3.41 -8.06
CA ALA A 113 -26.98 3.40 -9.47
C ALA A 113 -28.09 4.42 -9.75
N ILE A 114 -29.09 4.52 -8.87
CA ILE A 114 -30.16 5.52 -8.98
C ILE A 114 -29.57 6.94 -8.91
N LEU A 115 -28.70 7.22 -7.94
CA LEU A 115 -28.03 8.51 -7.82
C LEU A 115 -27.18 8.84 -9.06
N GLY A 116 -26.46 7.85 -9.60
CA GLY A 116 -25.69 8.00 -10.84
C GLY A 116 -26.56 8.36 -12.03
N VAL A 117 -27.68 7.65 -12.24
CA VAL A 117 -28.63 7.93 -13.33
C VAL A 117 -29.26 9.32 -13.18
N VAL A 118 -29.70 9.68 -11.96
CA VAL A 118 -30.26 11.01 -11.67
C VAL A 118 -29.23 12.11 -11.96
N ALA A 119 -27.98 11.91 -11.58
CA ALA A 119 -26.90 12.85 -11.84
C ALA A 119 -26.59 12.97 -13.34
N ALA A 120 -26.54 11.86 -14.09
CA ALA A 120 -26.33 11.88 -15.53
C ALA A 120 -27.46 12.59 -16.29
N ILE A 121 -28.73 12.33 -15.92
CA ILE A 121 -29.88 13.05 -16.48
C ILE A 121 -29.77 14.54 -16.16
N SER A 122 -29.42 14.88 -14.91
CA SER A 122 -29.28 16.26 -14.46
C SER A 122 -28.15 16.99 -15.18
N TYR A 123 -27.03 16.31 -15.43
CA TYR A 123 -25.88 16.82 -16.19
C TYR A 123 -26.25 17.18 -17.64
N ILE A 124 -27.07 16.34 -18.28
CA ILE A 124 -27.55 16.58 -19.65
C ILE A 124 -28.55 17.75 -19.66
N ARG A 125 -29.47 17.78 -18.68
CA ARG A 125 -30.61 18.70 -18.67
C ARG A 125 -30.28 20.10 -18.15
N PHE A 126 -29.43 20.22 -17.15
CA PHE A 126 -29.23 21.45 -16.38
C PHE A 126 -27.82 22.03 -16.56
N HIS A 127 -27.75 23.29 -17.01
CA HIS A 127 -26.50 24.04 -17.12
C HIS A 127 -25.78 24.26 -15.78
N PRO A 128 -26.47 24.50 -14.64
CA PRO A 128 -25.80 24.65 -13.34
C PRO A 128 -24.95 23.45 -12.93
N VAL A 129 -25.37 22.22 -13.25
CA VAL A 129 -24.62 21.00 -12.90
C VAL A 129 -23.28 20.94 -13.65
N ARG A 130 -23.29 21.30 -14.94
CA ARG A 130 -22.05 21.42 -15.73
C ARG A 130 -21.14 22.50 -15.19
N ASN A 131 -21.69 23.67 -14.83
CA ASN A 131 -20.90 24.75 -14.25
C ASN A 131 -20.26 24.36 -12.92
N LEU A 132 -20.97 23.61 -12.08
CA LEU A 132 -20.42 23.09 -10.83
C LEU A 132 -19.18 22.24 -11.09
N LEU A 133 -19.23 21.32 -12.06
CA LEU A 133 -18.07 20.48 -12.41
C LEU A 133 -16.91 21.30 -12.97
N THR A 134 -17.18 22.34 -13.78
CA THR A 134 -16.14 23.29 -14.21
C THR A 134 -15.50 24.01 -13.03
N VAL A 135 -16.30 24.48 -12.06
CA VAL A 135 -15.81 25.15 -10.85
C VAL A 135 -14.99 24.20 -9.98
N LEU A 136 -15.28 22.90 -10.01
CA LEU A 136 -14.52 21.87 -9.31
C LEU A 136 -13.24 21.44 -10.03
N SER A 137 -12.94 21.96 -11.23
CA SER A 137 -11.71 21.64 -11.98
C SER A 137 -10.38 21.88 -11.23
N PRO A 138 -10.25 22.83 -10.27
CA PRO A 138 -9.04 22.94 -9.46
C PRO A 138 -8.73 21.67 -8.65
N ALA A 139 -9.73 20.81 -8.37
CA ALA A 139 -9.53 19.53 -7.68
C ALA A 139 -8.52 18.62 -8.38
N LEU A 140 -8.37 18.75 -9.71
CA LEU A 140 -7.38 18.02 -10.50
C LEU A 140 -5.94 18.28 -10.07
N LEU A 141 -5.67 19.46 -9.51
CA LEU A 141 -4.36 19.85 -9.00
C LEU A 141 -4.31 19.81 -7.47
N VAL A 142 -5.41 20.19 -6.82
CA VAL A 142 -5.48 20.26 -5.35
C VAL A 142 -5.31 18.88 -4.73
N PHE A 143 -5.97 17.83 -5.23
CA PHE A 143 -5.85 16.49 -4.63
C PHE A 143 -4.45 15.88 -4.73
N PRO A 144 -3.80 15.80 -5.91
CA PRO A 144 -2.41 15.32 -5.97
C PRO A 144 -1.45 16.26 -5.21
N GLY A 145 -1.71 17.57 -5.19
CA GLY A 145 -0.93 18.52 -4.39
C GLY A 145 -1.02 18.21 -2.90
N LEU A 146 -2.23 18.14 -2.35
CA LEU A 146 -2.44 17.80 -0.94
C LEU A 146 -1.80 16.46 -0.57
N PHE A 147 -1.88 15.46 -1.45
CA PHE A 147 -1.25 14.16 -1.26
C PHE A 147 0.28 14.27 -1.21
N LEU A 148 0.91 14.85 -2.24
CA LEU A 148 2.36 14.92 -2.37
C LEU A 148 3.02 15.83 -1.32
N PHE A 149 2.33 16.88 -0.88
CA PHE A 149 2.82 17.80 0.14
C PHE A 149 2.41 17.41 1.57
N HIS A 150 1.64 16.34 1.74
CA HIS A 150 1.37 15.79 3.07
C HIS A 150 2.69 15.28 3.70
N THR A 151 3.02 15.75 4.91
CA THR A 151 4.37 15.59 5.53
C THR A 151 4.98 14.18 5.39
N PRO A 152 4.30 13.09 5.80
CA PRO A 152 4.74 11.72 5.54
C PRO A 152 5.10 11.38 4.08
N VAL A 153 4.26 11.72 3.11
CA VAL A 153 4.47 11.42 1.68
C VAL A 153 5.59 12.29 1.12
N PHE A 154 5.65 13.55 1.53
CA PHE A 154 6.71 14.47 1.13
C PHE A 154 8.10 13.94 1.49
N LYS A 155 8.24 13.30 2.66
CA LYS A 155 9.52 12.69 3.07
C LYS A 155 9.97 11.59 2.11
N ILE A 156 9.06 10.72 1.68
CA ILE A 156 9.37 9.64 0.73
C ILE A 156 9.75 10.23 -0.63
N VAL A 157 8.97 11.17 -1.15
CA VAL A 157 9.13 11.67 -2.53
C VAL A 157 10.28 12.66 -2.67
N PHE A 158 10.44 13.58 -1.72
CA PHE A 158 11.36 14.73 -1.87
C PHE A 158 12.56 14.71 -0.92
N ARG A 159 12.52 13.90 0.15
CA ARG A 159 13.65 13.71 1.08
C ARG A 159 14.20 12.28 1.05
N GLY A 160 13.88 11.52 0.01
CA GLY A 160 14.38 10.18 -0.24
C GLY A 160 15.86 10.18 -0.55
N GLY A 161 16.67 10.28 0.49
CA GLY A 161 18.10 10.08 0.47
C GLY A 161 18.53 9.77 1.90
N ASP A 162 19.26 8.67 2.07
CA ASP A 162 19.81 8.35 3.37
C ASP A 162 20.68 9.54 3.82
N PRO A 163 20.52 10.01 5.07
CA PRO A 163 21.41 11.03 5.59
C PRO A 163 22.85 10.53 5.43
N ILE A 164 23.73 11.39 4.93
CA ILE A 164 25.16 11.11 4.84
C ILE A 164 25.64 10.85 6.27
N ALA A 165 25.73 9.57 6.61
CA ALA A 165 26.04 9.13 7.96
C ALA A 165 27.52 8.78 8.01
N VAL A 166 28.21 9.37 8.99
CA VAL A 166 29.52 8.89 9.39
C VAL A 166 29.28 7.65 10.23
N TYR A 167 29.70 6.49 9.72
CA TYR A 167 29.60 5.23 10.43
C TYR A 167 30.78 5.09 11.39
N PRO A 168 30.57 5.09 12.71
CA PRO A 168 31.65 4.96 13.66
C PRO A 168 32.27 3.56 13.57
N ASN A 169 33.57 3.47 13.84
CA ASN A 169 34.22 2.20 14.11
C ASN A 169 33.96 1.82 15.56
N VAL A 170 33.47 0.60 15.77
CA VAL A 170 33.24 0.00 17.09
C VAL A 170 34.30 -1.06 17.35
N ASP A 171 34.85 -1.07 18.56
CA ASP A 171 35.81 -2.08 19.04
C ASP A 171 35.08 -3.35 19.50
N ALA A 172 34.45 -4.04 18.55
CA ALA A 172 33.80 -5.34 18.78
C ALA A 172 34.09 -6.28 17.61
N THR A 173 34.40 -7.55 17.92
CA THR A 173 34.80 -8.56 16.92
C THR A 173 33.91 -9.80 16.91
N ALA A 174 33.00 -9.92 17.88
CA ALA A 174 32.09 -11.05 17.93
C ALA A 174 31.07 -10.95 16.78
N PRO A 175 30.85 -12.03 15.99
CA PRO A 175 29.77 -12.06 15.00
C PRO A 175 28.41 -11.87 15.66
N MET A 176 27.53 -11.09 15.04
CA MET A 176 26.18 -10.83 15.52
C MET A 176 25.16 -11.44 14.57
N ILE A 177 24.28 -12.29 15.11
CA ILE A 177 23.15 -12.87 14.40
C ILE A 177 21.89 -12.39 15.12
N MET A 178 21.00 -11.72 14.39
CA MET A 178 19.74 -11.19 14.92
C MET A 178 18.60 -11.68 14.05
N VAL A 179 17.64 -12.38 14.67
CA VAL A 179 16.43 -12.88 14.02
C VAL A 179 15.22 -12.29 14.74
N ILE A 180 14.35 -11.62 13.97
CA ILE A 180 13.11 -11.05 14.47
C ILE A 180 11.96 -11.80 13.79
N PHE A 181 11.11 -12.44 14.59
CA PHE A 181 9.91 -13.11 14.11
C PHE A 181 8.72 -12.16 14.18
N ASP A 182 7.96 -12.09 13.09
CA ASP A 182 6.70 -11.34 13.04
C ASP A 182 5.59 -12.11 13.76
N GLU A 183 4.70 -11.39 14.45
CA GLU A 183 3.54 -11.95 15.19
C GLU A 183 3.87 -13.13 16.14
N PHE A 184 5.06 -13.12 16.76
CA PHE A 184 5.54 -14.23 17.58
C PHE A 184 4.99 -14.21 19.02
N ASP A 185 3.92 -14.98 19.27
CA ASP A 185 3.31 -15.09 20.60
C ASP A 185 4.08 -16.03 21.55
N ILE A 186 4.78 -15.43 22.51
CA ILE A 186 5.52 -16.17 23.56
C ILE A 186 4.59 -16.98 24.47
N THR A 187 3.31 -16.61 24.60
CA THR A 187 2.35 -17.31 25.47
C THR A 187 2.04 -18.68 24.90
N SER A 188 1.81 -18.74 23.59
CA SER A 188 1.57 -19.98 22.85
C SER A 188 2.79 -20.89 22.76
N LEU A 189 4.00 -20.33 22.97
CA LEU A 189 5.26 -21.07 22.97
C LEU A 189 5.50 -21.83 24.28
N MET A 190 4.85 -21.40 25.37
CA MET A 190 5.10 -21.92 26.71
C MET A 190 4.16 -23.04 27.13
N ASP A 191 4.67 -23.94 27.96
CA ASP A 191 3.91 -24.94 28.69
C ASP A 191 3.33 -24.40 30.01
N GLU A 192 2.65 -25.26 30.76
CA GLU A 192 2.10 -24.96 32.10
C GLU A 192 3.16 -24.57 33.14
N HIS A 193 4.44 -24.89 32.89
CA HIS A 193 5.57 -24.53 33.74
C HIS A 193 6.26 -23.22 33.31
N ARG A 194 5.71 -22.52 32.31
CA ARG A 194 6.28 -21.29 31.73
C ARG A 194 7.67 -21.51 31.12
N GLN A 195 7.93 -22.70 30.62
CA GLN A 195 9.09 -23.02 29.79
C GLN A 195 8.63 -23.20 28.33
N ILE A 196 9.54 -23.08 27.37
CA ILE A 196 9.22 -23.40 25.98
C ILE A 196 8.80 -24.88 25.89
N ASP A 197 7.61 -25.15 25.36
CA ASP A 197 7.05 -26.51 25.24
C ASP A 197 7.97 -27.36 24.33
N PRO A 198 8.68 -28.37 24.87
CA PRO A 198 9.66 -29.14 24.11
C PRO A 198 9.02 -30.19 23.19
N ILE A 199 7.73 -30.48 23.36
CA ILE A 199 6.98 -31.41 22.52
C ILE A 199 6.49 -30.67 21.27
N ARG A 200 5.95 -29.47 21.43
CA ARG A 200 5.45 -28.64 20.31
C ARG A 200 6.55 -27.89 19.58
N TYR A 201 7.55 -27.38 20.32
CA TYR A 201 8.60 -26.52 19.77
C TYR A 201 10.01 -27.04 20.13
N PRO A 202 10.37 -28.27 19.69
CA PRO A 202 11.58 -28.96 20.14
C PRO A 202 12.88 -28.19 19.82
N ASN A 203 12.95 -27.51 18.67
CA ASN A 203 14.15 -26.76 18.27
C ASN A 203 14.31 -25.46 19.07
N PHE A 204 13.23 -24.76 19.38
CA PHE A 204 13.28 -23.58 20.27
C PHE A 204 13.62 -23.99 21.71
N ALA A 205 13.06 -25.09 22.19
CA ALA A 205 13.42 -25.65 23.49
C ALA A 205 14.90 -26.09 23.52
N ALA A 206 15.45 -26.59 22.41
CA ALA A 206 16.86 -26.89 22.29
C ALA A 206 17.73 -25.63 22.36
N LEU A 207 17.41 -24.61 21.56
CA LEU A 207 18.12 -23.34 21.58
C LEU A 207 18.10 -22.68 22.97
N ALA A 208 16.95 -22.70 23.65
CA ALA A 208 16.81 -22.10 24.98
C ALA A 208 17.61 -22.82 26.08
N ARG A 209 18.04 -24.08 25.88
CA ARG A 209 18.94 -24.76 26.82
C ARG A 209 20.36 -24.22 26.77
N ASP A 210 20.79 -23.75 25.60
CA ASP A 210 22.13 -23.23 25.34
C ASP A 210 22.16 -21.69 25.27
N ALA A 211 21.03 -21.03 25.54
CA ALA A 211 20.85 -19.58 25.45
C ALA A 211 20.17 -18.98 26.69
N THR A 212 20.14 -17.65 26.77
CA THR A 212 19.40 -16.95 27.83
C THR A 212 17.98 -16.66 27.37
N TRP A 213 16.99 -17.19 28.08
CA TRP A 213 15.57 -17.00 27.78
C TRP A 213 14.92 -15.92 28.65
N PHE A 214 14.30 -14.92 28.03
CA PHE A 214 13.60 -13.82 28.69
C PHE A 214 12.07 -14.02 28.65
N ARG A 215 11.55 -14.94 29.47
CA ARG A 215 10.12 -15.34 29.50
C ARG A 215 9.08 -14.23 29.70
N ASN A 216 9.47 -13.10 30.28
CA ASN A 216 8.59 -11.97 30.58
C ASN A 216 8.92 -10.74 29.71
N THR A 217 9.58 -10.94 28.57
CA THR A 217 9.88 -9.84 27.63
C THR A 217 8.58 -9.29 27.03
N THR A 218 8.52 -7.98 26.83
CA THR A 218 7.38 -7.30 26.19
C THR A 218 7.86 -6.44 25.04
N THR A 219 7.07 -6.36 23.98
CA THR A 219 7.25 -5.38 22.92
C THR A 219 6.79 -4.00 23.38
N VAL A 220 7.27 -2.95 22.72
CA VAL A 220 6.91 -1.55 22.98
C VAL A 220 5.75 -1.05 22.12
N ALA A 221 5.33 -1.84 21.13
CA ALA A 221 4.20 -1.54 20.26
C ALA A 221 3.49 -2.81 19.78
N ASP A 222 2.23 -2.65 19.39
CA ASP A 222 1.32 -3.68 18.89
C ASP A 222 1.51 -4.04 17.40
N HIS A 223 2.30 -3.25 16.66
CA HIS A 223 2.65 -3.54 15.28
C HIS A 223 4.16 -3.46 15.03
N SER A 224 4.67 -4.36 14.18
CA SER A 224 6.10 -4.54 13.89
C SER A 224 6.76 -3.28 13.33
N GLU A 225 6.08 -2.49 12.49
CA GLU A 225 6.56 -1.20 11.98
C GLU A 225 6.84 -0.15 13.07
N TYR A 226 6.26 -0.31 14.26
CA TYR A 226 6.46 0.56 15.41
C TYR A 226 7.30 -0.09 16.51
N ALA A 227 7.41 -1.42 16.52
CA ALA A 227 8.18 -2.17 17.53
C ALA A 227 9.65 -2.36 17.12
N VAL A 228 9.93 -2.55 15.84
CA VAL A 228 11.29 -2.80 15.35
C VAL A 228 12.18 -1.55 15.46
N PRO A 229 11.78 -0.33 15.02
CA PRO A 229 12.63 0.85 15.15
C PRO A 229 13.12 1.16 16.58
N PRO A 230 12.28 1.16 17.64
CA PRO A 230 12.75 1.38 19.00
C PRO A 230 13.67 0.25 19.50
N SER A 231 13.48 -0.98 19.01
CA SER A 231 14.36 -2.12 19.35
C SER A 231 15.77 -1.94 18.77
N LEU A 232 15.89 -1.32 17.59
CA LEU A 232 17.17 -1.04 16.93
C LEU A 232 17.81 0.29 17.34
N THR A 233 17.04 1.22 17.89
CA THR A 233 17.51 2.57 18.25
C THR A 233 17.69 2.75 19.75
N GLY A 234 17.06 1.89 20.57
CA GLY A 234 17.01 2.03 22.02
C GLY A 234 16.15 3.21 22.50
N ASN A 235 15.39 3.86 21.62
CA ASN A 235 14.57 5.03 21.96
C ASN A 235 13.11 4.80 21.58
N TYR A 236 12.20 5.09 22.51
CA TYR A 236 10.77 5.01 22.23
C TYR A 236 10.38 5.96 21.09
N SER A 237 9.91 5.38 19.98
CA SER A 237 9.46 6.15 18.84
C SER A 237 8.07 6.74 19.07
N GLY A 238 7.85 7.99 18.67
CA GLY A 238 6.50 8.52 18.48
C GLY A 238 5.86 7.96 17.21
N ARG A 239 4.53 7.75 17.21
CA ARG A 239 3.72 7.19 16.10
C ARG A 239 3.78 7.94 14.75
N LEU A 240 4.56 9.02 14.65
CA LEU A 240 4.65 9.93 13.50
C LEU A 240 5.90 9.72 12.63
N ARG A 241 6.76 8.74 12.96
CA ARG A 241 7.97 8.44 12.19
C ARG A 241 7.79 7.19 11.33
N LEU A 242 8.32 7.25 10.12
CA LEU A 242 8.35 6.11 9.19
C LEU A 242 9.50 5.18 9.58
N PRO A 243 9.36 3.84 9.46
CA PRO A 243 10.41 2.90 9.81
C PRO A 243 11.50 2.85 8.72
N THR A 244 12.14 3.99 8.48
CA THR A 244 13.18 4.18 7.47
C THR A 244 14.45 4.74 8.09
N ALA A 245 15.60 4.50 7.46
CA ALA A 245 16.90 5.03 7.87
C ALA A 245 16.91 6.56 7.92
N ALA A 246 16.14 7.23 7.07
CA ALA A 246 16.00 8.69 7.08
C ALA A 246 15.33 9.24 8.36
N ASP A 247 14.33 8.53 8.90
CA ASP A 247 13.62 8.92 10.13
C ASP A 247 14.28 8.34 11.40
N TYR A 248 15.12 7.31 11.25
CA TYR A 248 15.92 6.67 12.29
C TYR A 248 17.41 6.55 11.90
N PRO A 249 18.12 7.67 11.73
CA PRO A 249 19.51 7.68 11.23
C PRO A 249 20.54 7.19 12.25
N HIS A 250 20.13 7.04 13.50
CA HIS A 250 20.96 6.53 14.60
C HIS A 250 20.32 5.24 15.12
N ASN A 251 20.68 4.14 14.50
CA ASN A 251 20.21 2.80 14.82
C ASN A 251 21.38 1.80 14.82
N LEU A 252 21.12 0.57 15.25
CA LEU A 252 22.12 -0.49 15.37
C LEU A 252 22.90 -0.73 14.07
N PHE A 253 22.25 -0.67 12.89
CA PHE A 253 22.94 -0.85 11.60
C PHE A 253 23.95 0.28 11.36
N THR A 254 23.52 1.54 11.55
CA THR A 254 24.41 2.69 11.39
C THR A 254 25.55 2.74 12.42
N LEU A 255 25.33 2.19 13.62
CA LEU A 255 26.34 2.09 14.66
C LEU A 255 27.43 1.07 14.29
N LEU A 256 27.04 -0.06 13.67
CA LEU A 256 27.95 -1.15 13.35
C LEU A 256 28.57 -1.05 11.95
N GLY A 257 28.01 -0.21 11.06
CA GLY A 257 28.39 -0.14 9.64
C GLY A 257 29.83 0.32 9.34
N GLY A 258 30.57 0.85 10.33
CA GLY A 258 31.99 1.16 10.15
C GLY A 258 32.90 -0.07 10.29
N THR A 259 32.50 -1.05 11.11
CA THR A 259 33.33 -2.22 11.47
C THR A 259 32.81 -3.52 10.86
N TYR A 260 31.50 -3.71 10.80
CA TYR A 260 30.87 -4.98 10.44
C TYR A 260 30.46 -5.01 8.96
N ASP A 261 30.61 -6.18 8.33
CA ASP A 261 29.94 -6.50 7.07
C ASP A 261 28.47 -6.84 7.36
N LEU A 262 27.54 -6.00 6.88
CA LEU A 262 26.13 -6.07 7.26
C LEU A 262 25.31 -6.82 6.20
N LYS A 263 24.76 -7.97 6.59
CA LYS A 263 23.78 -8.74 5.80
C LYS A 263 22.40 -8.63 6.44
N VAL A 264 21.64 -7.63 6.01
CA VAL A 264 20.33 -7.30 6.61
C VAL A 264 19.21 -7.58 5.63
N PHE A 265 18.16 -8.21 6.14
CA PHE A 265 16.97 -8.60 5.39
C PHE A 265 15.77 -8.00 6.12
N GLU A 266 15.15 -6.97 5.53
CA GLU A 266 13.98 -6.30 6.10
C GLU A 266 12.76 -6.54 5.22
N THR A 267 11.64 -6.95 5.82
CA THR A 267 10.37 -7.21 5.11
C THR A 267 9.40 -6.04 5.20
N LEU A 268 9.36 -5.34 6.34
CA LEU A 268 8.39 -4.28 6.63
C LEU A 268 9.04 -2.91 6.83
N THR A 269 10.35 -2.88 7.01
CA THR A 269 11.13 -1.69 7.39
C THR A 269 12.24 -1.42 6.36
N GLN A 270 12.79 -0.22 6.39
CA GLN A 270 13.95 0.17 5.58
C GLN A 270 14.94 0.92 6.48
N LEU A 271 15.28 0.34 7.64
CA LEU A 271 16.09 0.98 8.68
C LEU A 271 17.59 0.90 8.38
N CYS A 272 18.03 -0.07 7.57
CA CYS A 272 19.40 -0.10 7.09
C CYS A 272 19.57 0.84 5.88
N PRO A 273 20.54 1.78 5.93
CA PRO A 273 20.87 2.61 4.77
C PRO A 273 21.28 1.78 3.56
N ASP A 274 20.89 2.25 2.37
CA ASP A 274 21.19 1.64 1.06
C ASP A 274 22.69 1.50 0.78
N GLN A 275 23.52 2.29 1.47
CA GLN A 275 24.98 2.30 1.34
C GLN A 275 25.66 1.21 2.17
N LEU A 276 25.03 0.78 3.27
CA LEU A 276 25.57 -0.21 4.19
C LEU A 276 25.07 -1.62 3.87
N CYS A 277 23.82 -1.72 3.44
CA CYS A 277 23.23 -3.00 3.11
C CYS A 277 23.50 -3.34 1.66
N ASP A 278 24.46 -4.24 1.48
CA ASP A 278 24.91 -4.64 0.16
C ASP A 278 23.80 -5.36 -0.61
N SER A 279 23.79 -5.07 -1.90
CA SER A 279 22.67 -5.28 -2.84
C SER A 279 22.48 -6.73 -3.32
N SER A 280 22.97 -7.72 -2.56
CA SER A 280 22.92 -9.14 -2.92
C SER A 280 21.55 -9.79 -2.73
N THR A 281 20.65 -9.17 -1.97
CA THR A 281 19.26 -9.62 -1.86
C THR A 281 18.33 -8.70 -2.64
N SER A 282 18.41 -8.83 -3.96
CA SER A 282 17.36 -8.50 -4.92
C SER A 282 16.47 -7.30 -4.58
N ARG A 283 16.99 -6.10 -4.81
CA ARG A 283 16.10 -4.96 -5.05
C ARG A 283 15.14 -5.37 -6.16
N GLU A 284 13.85 -5.48 -5.83
CA GLU A 284 12.80 -5.70 -6.81
C GLU A 284 13.02 -4.68 -7.93
N SER A 285 13.02 -5.17 -9.16
CA SER A 285 13.12 -4.32 -10.34
C SER A 285 11.96 -3.32 -10.34
N PHE A 286 12.13 -2.18 -11.01
CA PHE A 286 11.06 -1.20 -11.10
C PHE A 286 9.71 -1.80 -11.57
N PRO A 287 9.67 -2.69 -12.59
CA PRO A 287 8.43 -3.36 -12.99
C PRO A 287 7.81 -4.20 -11.87
N GLU A 288 8.62 -4.99 -11.15
CA GLU A 288 8.13 -5.84 -10.05
C GLU A 288 7.53 -5.01 -8.90
N ARG A 289 8.23 -3.95 -8.47
CA ARG A 289 7.71 -3.03 -7.44
C ARG A 289 6.40 -2.40 -7.86
N MET A 290 6.32 -1.96 -9.12
CA MET A 290 5.12 -1.31 -9.65
C MET A 290 3.96 -2.28 -9.80
N GLU A 291 4.21 -3.52 -10.22
CA GLU A 291 3.20 -4.57 -10.31
C GLU A 291 2.63 -4.90 -8.94
N SER A 292 3.50 -5.12 -7.95
CA SER A 292 3.09 -5.35 -6.55
C SER A 292 2.28 -4.18 -6.00
N LEU A 293 2.78 -2.94 -6.16
CA LEU A 293 2.11 -1.72 -5.69
C LEU A 293 0.73 -1.54 -6.33
N LEU A 294 0.61 -1.69 -7.66
CA LEU A 294 -0.66 -1.53 -8.37
C LEU A 294 -1.65 -2.65 -8.05
N SER A 295 -1.16 -3.88 -7.87
CA SER A 295 -1.99 -5.01 -7.42
C SER A 295 -2.65 -4.68 -6.08
N ASP A 296 -1.87 -4.28 -5.08
CA ASP A 296 -2.39 -4.03 -3.75
C ASP A 296 -3.24 -2.75 -3.67
N VAL A 297 -2.85 -1.70 -4.40
CA VAL A 297 -3.70 -0.50 -4.56
C VAL A 297 -5.05 -0.84 -5.19
N SER A 298 -5.09 -1.76 -6.15
CA SER A 298 -6.35 -2.18 -6.78
C SER A 298 -7.27 -2.88 -5.77
N ILE A 299 -6.71 -3.69 -4.88
CA ILE A 299 -7.46 -4.38 -3.82
C ILE A 299 -7.99 -3.38 -2.80
N VAL A 300 -7.17 -2.41 -2.40
CA VAL A 300 -7.60 -1.31 -1.52
C VAL A 300 -8.73 -0.51 -2.19
N CYS A 301 -8.60 -0.19 -3.48
CA CYS A 301 -9.63 0.51 -4.24
C CYS A 301 -10.96 -0.28 -4.25
N LEU A 302 -10.91 -1.60 -4.44
CA LEU A 302 -12.08 -2.46 -4.38
C LEU A 302 -12.73 -2.46 -2.99
N HIS A 303 -11.95 -2.47 -1.90
CA HIS A 303 -12.49 -2.38 -0.54
C HIS A 303 -13.15 -1.03 -0.22
N ILE A 304 -12.65 0.06 -0.83
CA ILE A 304 -13.26 1.39 -0.73
C ILE A 304 -14.60 1.42 -1.47
N LEU A 305 -14.63 0.93 -2.71
CA LEU A 305 -15.79 1.07 -3.60
C LEU A 305 -16.89 0.03 -3.35
N LEU A 306 -16.53 -1.21 -3.01
CA LEU A 306 -17.49 -2.29 -2.90
C LEU A 306 -18.20 -2.32 -1.53
N PRO A 307 -19.50 -2.70 -1.51
CA PRO A 307 -20.20 -3.03 -0.28
C PRO A 307 -19.58 -4.23 0.45
N PRO A 308 -19.73 -4.32 1.78
CA PRO A 308 -19.13 -5.38 2.61
C PRO A 308 -19.41 -6.81 2.11
N ASP A 309 -20.65 -7.08 1.66
CA ASP A 309 -21.05 -8.41 1.19
C ASP A 309 -20.22 -8.88 -0.03
N LEU A 310 -19.79 -7.94 -0.88
CA LEU A 310 -19.00 -8.21 -2.08
C LEU A 310 -17.48 -8.19 -1.81
N THR A 311 -17.06 -7.70 -0.65
CA THR A 311 -15.64 -7.76 -0.24
C THR A 311 -15.27 -9.10 0.42
N THR A 312 -16.24 -9.96 0.73
CA THR A 312 -16.00 -11.27 1.38
C THR A 312 -15.10 -12.21 0.58
N GLY A 313 -15.13 -12.14 -0.75
CA GLY A 313 -14.27 -12.91 -1.64
C GLY A 313 -12.96 -12.22 -2.02
N LEU A 314 -12.73 -10.99 -1.54
CA LEU A 314 -11.49 -10.27 -1.80
C LEU A 314 -10.41 -10.67 -0.79
N PRO A 315 -9.12 -10.54 -1.17
CA PRO A 315 -8.02 -10.68 -0.24
C PRO A 315 -8.16 -9.74 0.95
N THR A 316 -7.89 -10.23 2.16
CA THR A 316 -7.90 -9.38 3.36
C THR A 316 -6.81 -8.31 3.29
N ILE A 317 -7.15 -7.10 3.75
CA ILE A 317 -6.24 -5.95 3.87
C ILE A 317 -5.85 -5.67 5.33
N GLU A 318 -6.26 -6.55 6.26
CA GLU A 318 -5.97 -6.43 7.68
C GLU A 318 -4.66 -7.16 8.04
N GLY A 319 -3.90 -6.60 8.99
CA GLY A 319 -2.69 -7.21 9.55
C GLY A 319 -1.42 -7.05 8.71
N THR A 320 -1.51 -6.56 7.47
CA THR A 320 -0.34 -6.39 6.59
C THR A 320 -0.46 -5.18 5.67
N TRP A 321 0.65 -4.81 5.04
CA TRP A 321 0.74 -3.67 4.13
C TRP A 321 1.12 -4.04 2.69
N LYS A 322 1.42 -5.32 2.40
CA LYS A 322 1.90 -5.83 1.11
C LYS A 322 1.45 -7.28 0.88
N ASP A 323 1.33 -7.67 -0.38
CA ASP A 323 1.13 -9.03 -0.90
C ASP A 323 -0.23 -9.66 -0.52
N PHE A 324 -1.30 -8.88 -0.61
CA PHE A 324 -2.65 -9.31 -0.21
C PHE A 324 -3.10 -10.57 -0.96
N VAL A 325 -2.86 -10.65 -2.28
CA VAL A 325 -3.27 -11.80 -3.14
C VAL A 325 -2.56 -13.10 -2.77
N ALA A 326 -1.26 -13.03 -2.49
CA ALA A 326 -0.47 -14.22 -2.20
C ALA A 326 -1.04 -14.95 -0.98
N ARG A 327 -1.37 -14.19 0.06
CA ARG A 327 -1.91 -14.67 1.34
C ARG A 327 -3.34 -15.21 1.23
N SER A 328 -4.21 -14.63 0.40
CA SER A 328 -5.58 -15.13 0.22
C SER A 328 -5.63 -16.46 -0.52
N SER A 329 -4.60 -16.80 -1.30
CA SER A 329 -4.54 -18.04 -2.09
C SER A 329 -4.11 -19.29 -1.30
N GLY A 330 -3.94 -19.18 0.02
CA GLY A 330 -3.73 -20.31 0.94
C GLY A 330 -4.93 -21.25 1.07
N THR A 331 -6.07 -20.95 0.43
CA THR A 331 -7.25 -21.83 0.38
C THR A 331 -7.24 -22.69 -0.90
N GLU A 332 -6.65 -23.88 -0.77
CA GLU A 332 -6.98 -25.14 -1.46
C GLU A 332 -7.84 -25.07 -2.75
N LYS A 333 -7.23 -24.78 -3.92
CA LYS A 333 -7.62 -25.27 -5.27
C LYS A 333 -6.80 -24.64 -6.42
N ASP A 334 -5.47 -24.79 -6.44
CA ASP A 334 -4.74 -24.73 -7.73
C ASP A 334 -3.34 -25.37 -7.71
N THR A 335 -3.25 -26.57 -7.11
CA THR A 335 -1.97 -27.23 -6.76
C THR A 335 -1.18 -27.82 -7.94
N LYS A 336 -1.64 -27.68 -9.20
CA LYS A 336 -0.98 -28.35 -10.34
C LYS A 336 -0.28 -27.42 -11.34
N ARG A 337 -0.57 -26.11 -11.34
CA ARG A 337 0.13 -25.14 -12.21
C ARG A 337 1.12 -24.24 -11.46
N LYS A 338 1.03 -24.18 -10.12
CA LYS A 338 1.88 -23.36 -9.23
C LYS A 338 3.15 -24.04 -8.71
N LYS A 339 3.46 -25.28 -9.10
CA LYS A 339 4.73 -25.94 -8.71
C LYS A 339 5.98 -25.32 -9.35
N ARG A 340 5.84 -24.31 -10.23
CA ARG A 340 6.96 -23.59 -10.86
C ARG A 340 7.10 -22.13 -10.40
N ASN A 341 6.19 -21.64 -9.55
CA ASN A 341 6.18 -20.25 -9.07
C ASN A 341 6.27 -20.13 -7.54
N TRP A 342 6.48 -21.23 -6.81
CA TRP A 342 6.84 -21.15 -5.38
C TRP A 342 8.26 -20.59 -5.18
N GLU A 343 9.05 -20.48 -6.26
CA GLU A 343 10.37 -19.84 -6.28
C GLU A 343 10.30 -18.30 -6.23
N THR A 344 9.12 -17.68 -6.33
CA THR A 344 8.98 -16.24 -6.05
C THR A 344 8.63 -16.00 -4.58
N ARG A 345 9.69 -16.12 -3.74
CA ARG A 345 10.01 -15.27 -2.57
C ARG A 345 8.98 -15.14 -1.43
N ASP A 346 8.66 -16.25 -0.77
CA ASP A 346 8.04 -16.23 0.57
C ASP A 346 9.04 -15.85 1.68
N GLN A 347 8.55 -15.55 2.89
CA GLN A 347 9.37 -15.39 4.12
C GLN A 347 10.33 -16.57 4.35
N ALA A 348 9.96 -17.77 3.90
CA ALA A 348 10.83 -18.95 3.92
C ALA A 348 12.07 -18.77 3.03
N TRP A 349 11.92 -18.23 1.82
CA TRP A 349 13.06 -17.93 0.94
C TRP A 349 13.96 -16.86 1.54
N LEU A 350 13.40 -15.83 2.16
CA LEU A 350 14.19 -14.82 2.88
C LEU A 350 15.01 -15.44 4.00
N PHE A 351 14.39 -16.35 4.77
CA PHE A 351 15.08 -17.06 5.84
C PHE A 351 16.17 -18.01 5.29
N ASP A 352 15.88 -18.77 4.24
CA ASP A 352 16.85 -19.66 3.60
C ASP A 352 18.04 -18.86 3.04
N THR A 353 17.76 -17.75 2.36
CA THR A 353 18.81 -16.84 1.85
C THR A 353 19.61 -16.21 2.97
N TYR A 354 18.96 -15.85 4.08
CA TYR A 354 19.64 -15.36 5.28
C TYR A 354 20.59 -16.41 5.86
N ILE A 355 20.13 -17.66 6.00
CA ILE A 355 20.95 -18.77 6.49
C ILE A 355 22.10 -19.09 5.54
N GLU A 356 21.88 -19.09 4.22
CA GLU A 356 22.95 -19.27 3.22
C GLU A 356 23.98 -18.14 3.23
N SER A 357 23.60 -16.97 3.75
CA SER A 357 24.47 -15.81 3.83
C SER A 357 25.39 -15.79 5.05
N ILE A 358 25.12 -16.61 6.07
CA ILE A 358 25.94 -16.75 7.29
C ILE A 358 26.96 -17.88 7.07
#